data_AF-A0A1T5A663-F1
#
_entry.id   AF-A0A1T5A663-F1
#
_cell.length_a   1.000
_cell.length_b   1.000
_cell.length_c   1.000
_cell.angle_alpha   90.00
_cell.angle_beta   90.00
_cell.angle_gamma   90.00
#
_symmetry.space_group_name_H-M   'P 1'
#
loop_
_entity.id
_entity.type
_entity.pdbx_description
1 polymer ?
#
loop_
_entity_poly.entity_id
_entity_poly.type
_entity_poly.pdbx_seq_one_letter_code
_entity_poly.pdbx_strand_id
1 'polypeptide(L)'
;MKFKSKYIYLSGIVILFILRAILNAYVPLMDKTEARYAEIARIMQETGNWITPQIDYGVPFWAKPPLSTWLSALSMKVFGVNEFAVRLPYLLAGFFLIIVITRFVKNKNAIYFSGFVLMTIPEFLLHTGVVSTDTILSFSVALIFLSFWKAINRDKLSYWDYLIFAFIGIGLLSKGPLVLVLTVPPIFIWVIYFKEYKKFFKQIPLISGSLLTLAITVPWYYLAEMNTNGFLEYFIVGEHFKRFFDSSWDGDKYGFAKSQPLGIIWLFLFAFAFPWIQILAVKLWKRKNSLIKDRWVFFLLLWLLWTPFFFTFSKSLIHTYILPSIVPIALLIDYYWAEIKMKKTIIVVSLIFPGLVVATTIFSLVSNNLEFYSKTDKYLLQNIEDFDGNIYYLGSKSYSSQFYSKGEIQNISIENLKSKTAENETFKVIIKNKDYDKIEESVTKNLKLLDFNSKNKIYANK
;
A
#
# COMPACT_ATOMS: atom_id res chain seq x y z
N MET A 1 28.52 -28.03 1.10
CA MET A 1 27.10 -27.56 1.07
C MET A 1 26.86 -26.11 1.54
N LYS A 2 27.80 -25.43 2.23
CA LYS A 2 27.57 -24.07 2.82
C LYS A 2 27.50 -22.90 1.81
N PHE A 3 28.25 -22.96 0.69
CA PHE A 3 28.24 -21.91 -0.34
C PHE A 3 26.96 -21.84 -1.20
N LYS A 4 26.20 -22.94 -1.31
CA LYS A 4 25.01 -23.02 -2.18
C LYS A 4 23.79 -22.28 -1.60
N SER A 5 23.72 -22.09 -0.27
CA SER A 5 22.50 -21.59 0.37
C SER A 5 22.17 -20.13 0.05
N LYS A 6 23.17 -19.23 -0.02
CA LYS A 6 22.92 -17.81 -0.30
C LYS A 6 22.35 -17.59 -1.71
N TYR A 7 22.86 -18.34 -2.69
CA TYR A 7 22.43 -18.22 -4.08
C TYR A 7 21.01 -18.76 -4.27
N ILE A 8 20.62 -19.83 -3.56
CA ILE A 8 19.25 -20.34 -3.59
C ILE A 8 18.24 -19.27 -3.14
N TYR A 9 18.51 -18.60 -2.02
CA TYR A 9 17.61 -17.54 -1.52
C TYR A 9 17.59 -16.32 -2.45
N LEU A 10 18.75 -15.93 -2.99
CA LEU A 10 18.82 -14.84 -3.97
C LEU A 10 18.02 -15.17 -5.24
N SER A 11 18.20 -16.37 -5.81
CA SER A 11 17.43 -16.82 -6.97
C SER A 11 15.93 -16.83 -6.67
N GLY A 12 15.52 -17.31 -5.49
CA GLY A 12 14.12 -17.26 -5.05
C GLY A 12 13.57 -15.84 -4.99
N ILE A 13 14.31 -14.89 -4.41
CA ILE A 13 13.92 -13.47 -4.39
C ILE A 13 13.78 -12.92 -5.81
N VAL A 14 14.78 -13.16 -6.68
CA VAL A 14 14.77 -12.65 -8.05
C VAL A 14 13.57 -13.19 -8.83
N ILE A 15 13.28 -14.49 -8.73
CA ILE A 15 12.12 -15.12 -9.38
C ILE A 15 10.82 -14.49 -8.87
N LEU A 16 10.64 -14.36 -7.55
CA LEU A 16 9.43 -13.78 -6.95
C LEU A 16 9.28 -12.29 -7.29
N PHE A 17 10.38 -11.56 -7.41
CA PHE A 17 10.40 -10.16 -7.79
C PHE A 17 10.01 -9.96 -9.26
N ILE A 18 10.58 -10.78 -10.17
CA ILE A 18 10.22 -10.76 -11.59
C ILE A 18 8.74 -11.14 -11.77
N LEU A 19 8.30 -12.21 -11.08
CA LEU A 19 6.89 -12.60 -11.07
C LEU A 19 6.01 -11.41 -10.64
N ARG A 20 6.38 -10.73 -9.55
CA ARG A 20 5.64 -9.57 -9.08
C ARG A 20 5.62 -8.42 -10.10
N ALA A 21 6.75 -8.15 -10.74
CA ALA A 21 6.85 -7.13 -11.77
C ALA A 21 5.92 -7.42 -12.96
N ILE A 22 5.85 -8.69 -13.41
CA ILE A 22 4.93 -9.13 -14.46
C ILE A 22 3.47 -8.92 -14.03
N LEU A 23 3.12 -9.30 -12.80
CA LEU A 23 1.77 -9.10 -12.26
C LEU A 23 1.38 -7.62 -12.18
N ASN A 24 2.32 -6.74 -11.84
CA ASN A 24 2.07 -5.30 -11.77
C ASN A 24 1.71 -4.71 -13.14
N ALA A 25 2.22 -5.29 -14.22
CA ALA A 25 1.89 -4.91 -15.59
C ALA A 25 0.59 -5.56 -16.08
N TYR A 26 0.33 -6.81 -15.70
CA TYR A 26 -0.76 -7.60 -16.26
C TYR A 26 -2.11 -7.38 -15.54
N VAL A 27 -2.11 -7.34 -14.20
CA VAL A 27 -3.36 -7.26 -13.42
C VAL A 27 -3.95 -5.86 -13.52
N PRO A 28 -5.23 -5.67 -13.89
CA PRO A 28 -5.82 -4.35 -13.98
C PRO A 28 -5.95 -3.69 -12.60
N LEU A 29 -6.01 -2.36 -12.57
CA LEU A 29 -6.42 -1.60 -11.38
C LEU A 29 -7.87 -1.93 -11.00
N MET A 30 -8.07 -2.37 -9.75
CA MET A 30 -9.38 -2.77 -9.25
C MET A 30 -10.08 -1.64 -8.45
N ASP A 31 -11.38 -1.47 -8.69
CA ASP A 31 -12.23 -0.55 -7.93
C ASP A 31 -12.61 -1.12 -6.54
N LYS A 32 -12.86 -0.28 -5.52
CA LYS A 32 -12.82 1.20 -5.48
C LYS A 32 -11.52 1.76 -4.89
N THR A 33 -10.61 0.91 -4.41
CA THR A 33 -9.50 1.37 -3.55
C THR A 33 -8.24 1.69 -4.35
N GLU A 34 -7.73 0.74 -5.15
CA GLU A 34 -6.47 0.92 -5.87
C GLU A 34 -6.64 1.90 -7.03
N ALA A 35 -7.67 1.70 -7.85
CA ALA A 35 -7.98 2.58 -8.98
C ALA A 35 -8.18 4.04 -8.54
N ARG A 36 -8.74 4.28 -7.35
CA ARG A 36 -8.89 5.64 -6.79
C ARG A 36 -7.54 6.33 -6.59
N TYR A 37 -6.58 5.67 -5.93
CA TYR A 37 -5.27 6.28 -5.70
C TYR A 37 -4.48 6.43 -7.00
N ALA A 38 -4.66 5.50 -7.94
CA ALA A 38 -4.07 5.61 -9.28
C ALA A 38 -4.64 6.81 -10.04
N GLU A 39 -5.96 7.04 -9.97
CA GLU A 39 -6.61 8.18 -10.63
C GLU A 39 -6.20 9.52 -10.01
N ILE A 40 -6.14 9.61 -8.68
CA ILE A 40 -5.63 10.81 -8.00
C ILE A 40 -4.21 11.14 -8.46
N ALA A 41 -3.36 10.12 -8.66
CA ALA A 41 -2.01 10.31 -9.18
C ALA A 41 -1.98 10.71 -10.67
N ARG A 42 -2.92 10.20 -11.47
CA ARG A 42 -3.06 10.54 -12.90
C ARG A 42 -3.47 12.01 -13.06
N ILE A 43 -4.51 12.44 -12.34
CA ILE A 43 -4.97 13.84 -12.31
C ILE A 43 -3.83 14.77 -11.85
N MET A 44 -3.08 14.38 -10.81
CA MET A 44 -1.94 15.18 -10.35
C MET A 44 -0.86 15.35 -11.43
N GLN A 45 -0.52 14.28 -12.14
CA GLN A 45 0.46 14.32 -13.22
C GLN A 45 -0.02 15.17 -14.40
N GLU A 46 -1.31 15.06 -14.76
CA GLU A 46 -1.92 15.77 -15.88
C GLU A 46 -2.07 17.27 -15.60
N THR A 47 -2.64 17.63 -14.45
CA THR A 47 -2.93 19.02 -14.07
C THR A 47 -1.69 19.79 -13.62
N GLY A 48 -0.62 19.08 -13.22
CA GLY A 48 0.56 19.69 -12.62
C GLY A 48 0.34 20.24 -11.21
N ASN A 49 -0.82 20.00 -10.58
CA ASN A 49 -1.07 20.39 -9.19
C ASN A 49 -0.41 19.40 -8.22
N TRP A 50 0.88 19.62 -7.93
CA TRP A 50 1.65 18.79 -7.00
C TRP A 50 1.38 19.10 -5.52
N ILE A 51 0.57 20.11 -5.20
CA ILE A 51 0.29 20.48 -3.80
C ILE A 51 -0.96 19.78 -3.31
N THR A 52 -2.07 19.87 -4.05
CA THR A 52 -3.39 19.39 -3.63
C THR A 52 -3.75 18.13 -4.40
N PRO A 53 -3.72 16.93 -3.78
CA PRO A 53 -4.29 15.73 -4.39
C PRO A 53 -5.77 15.95 -4.71
N GLN A 54 -6.25 15.45 -5.85
CA GLN A 54 -7.61 15.65 -6.33
C GLN A 54 -8.29 14.31 -6.59
N ILE A 55 -9.51 14.12 -6.07
CA ILE A 55 -10.31 12.89 -6.27
C ILE A 55 -11.07 12.90 -7.60
N ASP A 56 -11.32 14.09 -8.12
CA ASP A 56 -11.82 14.42 -9.44
C ASP A 56 -11.29 15.82 -9.79
N TYR A 57 -11.35 16.25 -11.04
CA TYR A 57 -10.79 17.54 -11.47
C TYR A 57 -11.39 18.70 -10.64
N GLY A 58 -10.50 19.48 -9.99
CA GLY A 58 -10.88 20.60 -9.14
C GLY A 58 -11.45 20.21 -7.77
N VAL A 59 -11.62 18.91 -7.47
CA VAL A 59 -12.17 18.42 -6.20
C VAL A 59 -11.06 17.87 -5.31
N PRO A 60 -10.72 18.53 -4.19
CA PRO A 60 -9.60 18.12 -3.37
C PRO A 60 -9.84 16.78 -2.63
N PHE A 61 -8.75 16.04 -2.41
CA PHE A 61 -8.69 14.81 -1.65
C PHE A 61 -7.86 14.99 -0.38
N TRP A 62 -8.54 15.27 0.74
CA TRP A 62 -7.91 15.57 2.03
C TRP A 62 -7.59 14.34 2.88
N ALA A 63 -7.92 13.12 2.45
CA ALA A 63 -7.79 11.95 3.30
C ALA A 63 -6.34 11.50 3.54
N LYS A 64 -5.39 11.88 2.68
CA LYS A 64 -4.00 11.40 2.72
C LYS A 64 -3.02 12.50 2.30
N PRO A 65 -1.79 12.52 2.87
CA PRO A 65 -0.72 13.37 2.38
C PRO A 65 -0.17 12.86 1.04
N PRO A 66 0.74 13.59 0.38
CA PRO A 66 0.88 13.53 -1.06
C PRO A 66 1.91 12.49 -1.52
N LEU A 67 2.78 11.97 -0.65
CA LEU A 67 3.99 11.27 -1.08
C LEU A 67 3.69 10.05 -1.94
N SER A 68 2.68 9.26 -1.57
CA SER A 68 2.29 8.09 -2.38
C SER A 68 1.75 8.49 -3.75
N THR A 69 1.01 9.60 -3.80
CA THR A 69 0.52 10.19 -5.04
C THR A 69 1.68 10.74 -5.87
N TRP A 70 2.62 11.47 -5.27
CA TRP A 70 3.82 11.99 -5.93
C TRP A 70 4.64 10.91 -6.60
N LEU A 71 4.94 9.84 -5.86
CA LEU A 71 5.72 8.73 -6.38
C LEU A 71 5.05 8.08 -7.60
N SER A 72 3.73 7.85 -7.51
CA SER A 72 2.95 7.25 -8.59
C SER A 72 2.84 8.19 -9.80
N ALA A 73 2.56 9.48 -9.57
CA ALA A 73 2.44 10.52 -10.58
C ALA A 73 3.79 10.74 -11.31
N LEU A 74 4.91 10.79 -10.58
CA LEU A 74 6.25 10.90 -11.16
C LEU A 74 6.58 9.67 -12.01
N SER A 75 6.24 8.47 -11.55
CA SER A 75 6.45 7.25 -12.33
C SER A 75 5.63 7.26 -13.62
N MET A 76 4.36 7.66 -13.58
CA MET A 76 3.55 7.81 -14.79
C MET A 76 4.05 8.91 -15.73
N LYS A 77 4.61 9.99 -15.18
CA LYS A 77 5.24 11.05 -15.99
C LYS A 77 6.45 10.54 -16.78
N VAL A 78 7.20 9.57 -16.25
CA VAL A 78 8.39 9.00 -16.90
C VAL A 78 8.06 7.82 -17.81
N PHE A 79 7.15 6.94 -17.39
CA PHE A 79 6.88 5.65 -18.05
C PHE A 79 5.50 5.57 -18.73
N GLY A 80 4.76 6.68 -18.77
CA GLY A 80 3.39 6.74 -19.27
C GLY A 80 2.34 6.31 -18.25
N VAL A 81 1.08 6.64 -18.52
CA VAL A 81 -0.08 6.24 -17.71
C VAL A 81 -0.41 4.78 -17.98
N ASN A 82 0.00 3.89 -17.08
CA ASN A 82 -0.32 2.46 -17.12
C ASN A 82 -0.17 1.83 -15.72
N GLU A 83 -0.63 0.59 -15.58
CA GLU A 83 -0.68 -0.13 -14.32
C GLU A 83 0.69 -0.45 -13.73
N PHE A 84 1.68 -0.74 -14.58
CA PHE A 84 3.04 -0.99 -14.12
C PHE A 84 3.66 0.29 -13.56
N ALA A 85 3.56 1.39 -14.31
CA ALA A 85 4.11 2.68 -13.93
C ALA A 85 3.53 3.17 -12.61
N VAL A 86 2.22 3.09 -12.41
CA VAL A 86 1.60 3.53 -11.15
C VAL A 86 1.99 2.65 -9.95
N ARG A 87 2.34 1.38 -10.16
CA ARG A 87 2.77 0.43 -9.10
C ARG A 87 4.28 0.36 -8.87
N LEU A 88 5.09 0.85 -9.81
CA LEU A 88 6.54 0.74 -9.79
C LEU A 88 7.19 1.28 -8.50
N PRO A 89 6.77 2.43 -7.93
CA PRO A 89 7.40 2.93 -6.70
C PRO A 89 7.27 1.97 -5.51
N TYR A 90 6.16 1.25 -5.42
CA TYR A 90 5.90 0.29 -4.34
C TYR A 90 6.72 -0.99 -4.51
N LEU A 91 6.92 -1.42 -5.76
CA LEU A 91 7.84 -2.52 -6.10
C LEU A 91 9.27 -2.16 -5.72
N LEU A 92 9.72 -0.95 -6.05
CA LEU A 92 11.05 -0.44 -5.72
C LEU A 92 11.24 -0.28 -4.21
N ALA A 93 10.24 0.23 -3.47
CA ALA A 93 10.30 0.32 -2.01
C ALA A 93 10.52 -1.07 -1.37
N GLY A 94 9.82 -2.10 -1.84
CA GLY A 94 10.04 -3.48 -1.42
C GLY A 94 11.44 -3.99 -1.74
N PHE A 95 11.93 -3.73 -2.95
CA PHE A 95 13.28 -4.11 -3.38
C PHE A 95 14.37 -3.46 -2.52
N PHE A 96 14.30 -2.14 -2.30
CA PHE A 96 15.24 -1.42 -1.46
C PHE A 96 15.21 -1.93 -0.02
N LEU A 97 14.02 -2.22 0.52
CA LEU A 97 13.89 -2.77 1.85
C LEU A 97 14.60 -4.12 1.97
N ILE A 98 14.43 -5.02 0.98
CA ILE A 98 15.14 -6.31 0.92
C ILE A 98 16.66 -6.09 0.97
N ILE A 99 17.19 -5.15 0.18
CA ILE A 99 18.63 -4.83 0.18
C ILE A 99 19.08 -4.36 1.56
N VAL A 100 18.33 -3.43 2.18
CA VAL A 100 18.72 -2.84 3.46
C VAL A 100 18.76 -3.90 4.57
N ILE A 101 17.75 -4.78 4.65
CA ILE A 101 17.67 -5.77 5.73
C ILE A 101 18.80 -6.81 5.70
N THR A 102 19.43 -7.06 4.55
CA THR A 102 20.61 -7.96 4.45
C THR A 102 21.77 -7.51 5.37
N ARG A 103 21.82 -6.22 5.73
CA ARG A 103 22.84 -5.67 6.65
C ARG A 103 22.58 -5.99 8.12
N PHE A 104 21.39 -6.49 8.46
CA PHE A 104 20.90 -6.72 9.83
C PHE A 104 20.72 -8.21 10.17
N VAL A 105 21.05 -9.10 9.23
CA VAL A 105 21.01 -10.55 9.42
C VAL A 105 22.10 -11.03 10.38
N LYS A 106 21.74 -12.00 11.23
CA LYS A 106 22.66 -12.68 12.15
C LYS A 106 23.55 -13.65 11.39
N ASN A 107 22.98 -14.40 10.45
CA ASN A 107 23.70 -15.43 9.70
C ASN A 107 24.28 -14.89 8.38
N LYS A 108 25.57 -14.54 8.39
CA LYS A 108 26.27 -14.05 7.19
C LYS A 108 26.41 -15.09 6.06
N ASN A 109 26.18 -16.38 6.32
CA ASN A 109 26.17 -17.40 5.26
C ASN A 109 24.83 -17.46 4.52
N ALA A 110 23.80 -16.77 5.01
CA ALA A 110 22.46 -16.75 4.46
C ALA A 110 21.93 -15.30 4.38
N ILE A 111 22.76 -14.35 3.96
CA ILE A 111 22.44 -12.90 3.98
C ILE A 111 21.14 -12.51 3.27
N TYR A 112 20.71 -13.28 2.27
CA TYR A 112 19.48 -13.03 1.52
C TYR A 112 18.25 -13.71 2.15
N PHE A 113 18.41 -14.49 3.22
CA PHE A 113 17.33 -15.28 3.77
C PHE A 113 16.18 -14.42 4.31
N SER A 114 16.45 -13.34 5.04
CA SER A 114 15.38 -12.43 5.47
C SER A 114 14.64 -11.78 4.29
N GLY A 115 15.33 -11.51 3.17
CA GLY A 115 14.69 -11.03 1.94
C GLY A 115 13.76 -12.07 1.32
N PHE A 116 14.18 -13.34 1.33
CA PHE A 116 13.35 -14.46 0.90
C PHE A 116 12.13 -14.64 1.81
N VAL A 117 12.30 -14.51 3.13
CA VAL A 117 11.19 -14.52 4.09
C VAL A 117 10.20 -13.40 3.78
N LEU A 118 10.66 -12.17 3.53
CA LEU A 118 9.78 -11.06 3.13
C LEU A 118 8.98 -11.40 1.87
N MET A 119 9.64 -11.85 0.80
CA MET A 119 8.96 -12.15 -0.48
C MET A 119 8.01 -13.35 -0.42
N THR A 120 8.08 -14.17 0.63
CA THR A 120 7.20 -15.31 0.85
C THR A 120 6.13 -15.04 1.92
N ILE A 121 6.09 -13.84 2.50
CA ILE A 121 4.97 -13.37 3.32
C ILE A 121 3.87 -12.85 2.38
N PRO A 122 2.64 -13.41 2.44
CA PRO A 122 1.55 -13.03 1.56
C PRO A 122 1.31 -11.53 1.47
N GLU A 123 1.20 -10.86 2.62
CA GLU A 123 0.92 -9.42 2.67
C GLU A 123 2.03 -8.59 2.00
N PHE A 124 3.30 -8.97 2.19
CA PHE A 124 4.43 -8.24 1.61
C PHE A 124 4.51 -8.46 0.09
N LEU A 125 4.36 -9.71 -0.36
CA LEU A 125 4.31 -10.01 -1.78
C LEU A 125 3.15 -9.28 -2.45
N LEU A 126 1.97 -9.19 -1.81
CA LEU A 126 0.84 -8.43 -2.34
C LEU A 126 1.12 -6.92 -2.43
N HIS A 127 1.68 -6.33 -1.37
CA HIS A 127 1.85 -4.88 -1.26
C HIS A 127 3.04 -4.28 -2.00
N THR A 128 3.93 -5.12 -2.54
CA THR A 128 4.96 -4.70 -3.51
C THR A 128 4.39 -4.43 -4.92
N GLY A 129 3.07 -4.42 -5.07
CA GLY A 129 2.46 -3.95 -6.30
C GLY A 129 1.00 -3.58 -6.19
N VAL A 130 0.66 -2.95 -5.07
CA VAL A 130 -0.62 -2.27 -4.91
C VAL A 130 -0.32 -0.82 -4.66
N VAL A 131 -1.05 0.08 -5.32
CA VAL A 131 -0.99 1.52 -5.07
C VAL A 131 -1.51 1.80 -3.65
N SER A 132 -0.61 1.95 -2.67
CA SER A 132 -0.98 2.02 -1.26
C SER A 132 -0.07 2.91 -0.42
N THR A 133 -0.69 3.80 0.36
CA THR A 133 0.00 4.60 1.39
C THR A 133 0.61 3.75 2.50
N ASP A 134 0.11 2.53 2.71
CA ASP A 134 0.59 1.65 3.77
C ASP A 134 1.96 1.06 3.47
N THR A 135 2.26 0.79 2.20
CA THR A 135 3.55 0.28 1.77
C THR A 135 4.66 1.29 2.07
N ILE A 136 4.45 2.56 1.74
CA ILE A 136 5.45 3.63 1.95
C ILE A 136 5.57 3.99 3.45
N LEU A 137 4.47 3.95 4.22
CA LEU A 137 4.54 4.06 5.67
C LEU A 137 5.36 2.91 6.27
N SER A 138 5.08 1.67 5.89
CA SER A 138 5.82 0.49 6.38
C SER A 138 7.31 0.57 6.05
N PHE A 139 7.65 0.98 4.82
CA PHE A 139 9.02 1.24 4.42
C PHE A 139 9.70 2.28 5.32
N SER A 140 9.01 3.39 5.60
CA SER A 140 9.52 4.46 6.46
C SER A 140 9.72 3.99 7.90
N VAL A 141 8.73 3.29 8.48
CA VAL A 141 8.82 2.68 9.82
C VAL A 141 10.00 1.72 9.90
N ALA A 142 10.19 0.89 8.88
CA ALA A 142 11.33 -0.03 8.84
C ALA A 142 12.67 0.70 8.82
N LEU A 143 12.81 1.73 7.99
CA LEU A 143 14.05 2.49 7.95
C LEU A 143 14.27 3.31 9.22
N ILE A 144 13.23 3.80 9.89
CA ILE A 144 13.36 4.43 11.22
C ILE A 144 13.93 3.43 12.22
N PHE A 145 13.35 2.24 12.35
CA PHE A 145 13.80 1.27 13.34
C PHE A 145 15.19 0.70 13.05
N LEU A 146 15.50 0.39 11.79
CA LEU A 146 16.82 -0.08 11.39
C LEU A 146 17.89 1.00 11.57
N SER A 147 17.56 2.26 11.26
CA SER A 147 18.42 3.41 11.50
C SER A 147 18.65 3.65 12.98
N PHE A 148 17.60 3.60 13.80
CA PHE A 148 17.72 3.68 15.25
C PHE A 148 18.65 2.60 15.81
N TRP A 149 18.49 1.35 15.36
CA TRP A 149 19.34 0.25 15.82
C TRP A 149 20.82 0.46 15.46
N LYS A 150 21.11 0.98 14.26
CA LYS A 150 22.48 1.36 13.89
C LYS A 150 22.98 2.54 14.70
N ALA A 151 22.14 3.56 14.85
CA ALA A 151 22.46 4.79 15.55
C ALA A 151 22.88 4.51 17.00
N ILE A 152 22.08 3.76 17.74
CA ILE A 152 22.32 3.50 19.15
C ILE A 152 23.48 2.52 19.43
N ASN A 153 24.02 1.87 18.40
CA ASN A 153 25.11 0.89 18.53
C ASN A 153 26.38 1.30 17.79
N ARG A 154 26.48 2.56 17.31
CA ARG A 154 27.64 3.05 16.59
C ARG A 154 28.70 3.64 17.54
N ASP A 155 29.93 3.68 17.04
CA ASP A 155 31.05 4.35 17.71
C ASP A 155 31.20 5.82 17.26
N LYS A 156 30.86 6.13 15.99
CA LYS A 156 30.96 7.46 15.39
C LYS A 156 29.65 7.85 14.69
N LEU A 157 29.38 9.16 14.59
CA LEU A 157 28.24 9.70 13.82
C LEU A 157 28.26 9.16 12.38
N SER A 158 27.08 8.81 11.87
CA SER A 158 26.87 8.20 10.57
C SER A 158 25.58 8.73 9.94
N TYR A 159 25.39 8.47 8.64
CA TYR A 159 24.17 8.87 7.94
C TYR A 159 22.90 8.25 8.56
N TRP A 160 22.99 7.07 9.18
CA TRP A 160 21.88 6.41 9.88
C TRP A 160 21.20 7.30 10.90
N ASP A 161 21.93 8.21 11.53
CA ASP A 161 21.41 9.05 12.60
C ASP A 161 20.39 10.05 12.08
N TYR A 162 20.65 10.59 10.89
CA TYR A 162 19.76 11.49 10.18
C TYR A 162 18.68 10.75 9.39
N LEU A 163 18.91 9.50 8.98
CA LEU A 163 17.88 8.69 8.33
C LEU A 163 16.66 8.45 9.23
N ILE A 164 16.83 8.37 10.56
CA ILE A 164 15.70 8.32 11.50
C ILE A 164 14.73 9.47 11.23
N PHE A 165 15.26 10.69 11.17
CA PHE A 165 14.48 11.91 11.03
C PHE A 165 13.97 12.11 9.59
N ALA A 166 14.80 11.82 8.60
CA ALA A 166 14.38 11.85 7.20
C ALA A 166 13.18 10.93 6.97
N PHE A 167 13.20 9.70 7.50
CA PHE A 167 12.09 8.76 7.35
C PHE A 167 10.89 9.04 8.27
N ILE A 168 11.07 9.78 9.38
CA ILE A 168 9.92 10.38 10.09
C ILE A 168 9.21 11.37 9.15
N GLY A 169 9.96 12.27 8.49
CA GLY A 169 9.36 13.24 7.57
C GLY A 169 8.68 12.59 6.37
N ILE A 170 9.34 11.61 5.74
CA ILE A 170 8.75 10.80 4.65
C ILE A 170 7.50 10.05 5.13
N GLY A 171 7.52 9.48 6.34
CA GLY A 171 6.36 8.79 6.92
C GLY A 171 5.18 9.73 7.18
N LEU A 172 5.45 10.96 7.67
CA LEU A 172 4.45 12.00 7.85
C LEU A 172 3.81 12.38 6.50
N LEU A 173 4.63 12.55 5.45
CA LEU A 173 4.14 12.80 4.08
C LEU A 173 3.51 11.57 3.40
N SER A 174 3.59 10.38 3.99
CA SER A 174 2.93 9.18 3.46
C SER A 174 1.55 8.96 4.07
N LYS A 175 1.47 9.02 5.41
CA LYS A 175 0.25 8.65 6.15
C LYS A 175 0.09 9.42 7.47
N GLY A 176 0.63 10.64 7.53
CA GLY A 176 0.42 11.56 8.64
C GLY A 176 1.07 11.12 9.95
N PRO A 177 0.56 11.59 11.10
CA PRO A 177 1.18 11.41 12.42
C PRO A 177 1.32 9.94 12.87
N LEU A 178 0.65 9.01 12.18
CA LEU A 178 0.71 7.59 12.47
C LEU A 178 2.15 7.04 12.49
N VAL A 179 3.09 7.58 11.68
CA VAL A 179 4.49 7.16 11.73
C VAL A 179 5.11 7.36 13.12
N LEU A 180 4.80 8.47 13.80
CA LEU A 180 5.32 8.76 15.14
C LEU A 180 4.70 7.81 16.16
N VAL A 181 3.38 7.61 16.06
CA VAL A 181 2.62 6.70 16.94
C VAL A 181 3.16 5.27 16.86
N LEU A 182 3.58 4.82 15.68
CA LEU A 182 4.11 3.47 15.48
C LEU A 182 5.59 3.32 15.85
N THR A 183 6.38 4.40 15.89
CA THR A 183 7.85 4.31 16.06
C THR A 183 8.37 4.83 17.38
N VAL A 184 7.83 5.94 17.89
CA VAL A 184 8.32 6.59 19.11
C VAL A 184 8.13 5.70 20.34
N PRO A 185 6.95 5.09 20.60
CA PRO A 185 6.76 4.31 21.81
C PRO A 185 7.66 3.06 21.88
N PRO A 186 7.81 2.23 20.82
CA PRO A 186 8.75 1.10 20.87
C PRO A 186 10.20 1.51 21.13
N ILE A 187 10.67 2.59 20.52
CA ILE A 187 12.02 3.14 20.76
C ILE A 187 12.14 3.54 22.24
N PHE A 188 11.17 4.30 22.75
CA PHE A 188 11.21 4.82 24.10
C PHE A 188 11.15 3.70 25.17
N ILE A 189 10.26 2.72 24.98
CA ILE A 189 10.16 1.53 25.85
C ILE A 189 11.51 0.79 25.89
N TRP A 190 12.16 0.59 24.74
CA TRP A 190 13.46 -0.07 24.68
C TRP A 190 14.55 0.73 25.42
N VAL A 191 14.59 2.06 25.21
CA VAL A 191 15.58 2.96 25.83
C VAL A 191 15.43 2.96 27.36
N ILE A 192 14.20 3.03 27.86
CA ILE A 192 13.92 2.96 29.30
C ILE A 192 14.32 1.60 29.86
N TYR A 193 13.88 0.52 29.22
CA TYR A 193 14.08 -0.84 29.71
C TYR A 193 15.57 -1.18 29.88
N PHE A 194 16.41 -0.80 28.90
CA PHE A 194 17.86 -0.99 28.98
C PHE A 194 18.61 0.17 29.66
N LYS A 195 17.91 1.18 30.18
CA LYS A 195 18.48 2.36 30.84
C LYS A 195 19.49 3.13 29.97
N GLU A 196 19.25 3.17 28.67
CA GLU A 196 20.14 3.79 27.67
C GLU A 196 19.85 5.26 27.40
N TYR A 197 19.13 5.95 28.30
CA TYR A 197 18.68 7.33 28.12
C TYR A 197 19.85 8.30 27.88
N LYS A 198 20.95 8.20 28.66
CA LYS A 198 22.15 9.04 28.46
C LYS A 198 22.75 8.82 27.08
N LYS A 199 22.85 7.55 26.66
CA LYS A 199 23.37 7.16 25.35
C LYS A 199 22.48 7.69 24.23
N PHE A 200 21.17 7.57 24.39
CA PHE A 200 20.16 8.09 23.45
C PHE A 200 20.32 9.60 23.23
N PHE A 201 20.30 10.41 24.28
CA PHE A 201 20.43 11.87 24.14
C PHE A 201 21.81 12.32 23.63
N LYS A 202 22.87 11.54 23.88
CA LYS A 202 24.21 11.80 23.34
C LYS A 202 24.36 11.40 21.87
N GLN A 203 23.74 10.29 21.47
CA GLN A 203 23.94 9.70 20.14
C GLN A 203 22.85 10.11 19.15
N ILE A 204 21.62 10.38 19.55
CA ILE A 204 20.58 10.74 18.60
C ILE A 204 20.59 12.27 18.41
N PRO A 205 20.81 12.78 17.19
CA PRO A 205 20.88 14.22 16.94
C PRO A 205 19.48 14.85 16.95
N LEU A 206 18.85 14.93 18.13
CA LEU A 206 17.45 15.32 18.27
C LEU A 206 17.14 16.70 17.68
N ILE A 207 18.01 17.69 17.89
CA ILE A 207 17.76 19.06 17.40
C ILE A 207 17.92 19.13 15.88
N SER A 208 19.13 18.87 15.35
CA SER A 208 19.40 18.95 13.91
C SER A 208 18.59 17.94 13.10
N GLY A 209 18.34 16.75 13.67
CA GLY A 209 17.43 15.77 13.11
C GLY A 209 15.99 16.27 13.05
N SER A 210 15.46 16.85 14.13
CA SER A 210 14.09 17.38 14.11
C SER A 210 13.94 18.53 13.11
N LEU A 211 14.95 19.38 12.98
CA LEU A 211 14.99 20.42 11.94
C LEU A 211 14.93 19.81 10.53
N LEU A 212 15.61 18.69 10.28
CA LEU A 212 15.52 17.95 9.02
C LEU A 212 14.09 17.39 8.80
N THR A 213 13.47 16.79 9.81
CA THR A 213 12.07 16.35 9.73
C THR A 213 11.15 17.50 9.35
N LEU A 214 11.29 18.65 10.03
CA LEU A 214 10.46 19.83 9.77
C LEU A 214 10.69 20.36 8.35
N ALA A 215 11.94 20.43 7.91
CA ALA A 215 12.30 20.88 6.56
C ALA A 215 11.69 19.98 5.46
N ILE A 216 11.59 18.67 5.69
CA ILE A 216 10.95 17.75 4.75
C ILE A 216 9.42 17.90 4.78
N THR A 217 8.85 18.08 5.96
CA THR A 217 7.41 17.84 6.18
C THR A 217 6.58 19.12 6.13
N VAL A 218 7.00 20.16 6.85
CA VAL A 218 6.23 21.39 7.06
C VAL A 218 5.90 22.13 5.76
N PRO A 219 6.81 22.25 4.77
CA PRO A 219 6.51 23.01 3.56
C PRO A 219 5.25 22.52 2.85
N TRP A 220 5.05 21.21 2.73
CA TRP A 220 3.86 20.68 2.07
C TRP A 220 2.59 20.89 2.89
N TYR A 221 2.61 20.61 4.20
CA TYR A 221 1.43 20.81 5.05
C TYR A 221 0.98 22.27 5.07
N TYR A 222 1.94 23.21 5.10
CA TYR A 222 1.66 24.63 5.00
C TYR A 222 1.01 24.99 3.66
N LEU A 223 1.60 24.55 2.54
CA LEU A 223 1.06 24.81 1.21
C LEU A 223 -0.32 24.16 1.00
N ALA A 224 -0.54 22.94 1.52
CA ALA A 224 -1.82 22.24 1.42
C ALA A 224 -2.94 23.00 2.16
N GLU A 225 -2.65 23.55 3.35
CA GLU A 225 -3.59 24.39 4.08
C GLU A 225 -3.90 25.69 3.33
N MET A 226 -2.86 26.37 2.82
CA MET A 226 -3.05 27.60 2.07
C MET A 226 -3.87 27.43 0.78
N ASN A 227 -3.69 26.31 0.08
CA ASN A 227 -4.41 26.04 -1.17
C ASN A 227 -5.84 25.54 -0.92
N THR A 228 -6.07 24.86 0.19
CA THR A 228 -7.38 24.33 0.56
C THR A 228 -7.63 24.47 2.05
N ASN A 229 -8.12 25.65 2.45
CA ASN A 229 -8.38 26.02 3.84
C ASN A 229 -9.24 24.98 4.56
N GLY A 230 -8.85 24.60 5.78
CA GLY A 230 -9.51 23.55 6.58
C GLY A 230 -8.97 22.13 6.32
N PHE A 231 -7.95 21.97 5.47
CA PHE A 231 -7.30 20.69 5.23
C PHE A 231 -6.72 20.09 6.52
N LEU A 232 -5.97 20.87 7.30
CA LEU A 232 -5.31 20.41 8.52
C LEU A 232 -6.31 19.98 9.58
N GLU A 233 -7.39 20.74 9.76
CA GLU A 233 -8.46 20.37 10.69
C GLU A 233 -9.09 19.04 10.29
N TYR A 234 -9.47 18.91 9.01
CA TYR A 234 -10.03 17.66 8.48
C TYR A 234 -9.04 16.48 8.63
N PHE A 235 -7.82 16.65 8.16
CA PHE A 235 -6.84 15.58 8.05
C PHE A 235 -6.28 15.15 9.41
N ILE A 236 -5.94 16.10 10.29
CA ILE A 236 -5.41 15.77 11.61
C ILE A 236 -6.55 15.37 12.54
N VAL A 237 -7.52 16.25 12.78
CA VAL A 237 -8.57 16.01 13.79
C VAL A 237 -9.56 14.96 13.30
N GLY A 238 -10.06 15.11 12.09
CA GLY A 238 -11.03 14.19 11.51
C GLY A 238 -10.46 12.80 11.24
N GLU A 239 -9.56 12.70 10.26
CA GLU A 239 -9.07 11.43 9.73
C GLU A 239 -8.19 10.63 10.70
N HIS A 240 -7.51 11.26 11.67
CA HIS A 240 -6.66 10.55 12.63
C HIS A 240 -7.30 10.39 14.00
N PHE A 241 -7.83 11.47 14.60
CA PHE A 241 -8.40 11.38 15.94
C PHE A 241 -9.83 10.83 15.92
N LYS A 242 -10.77 11.53 15.26
CA LYS A 242 -12.19 11.12 15.26
C LYS A 242 -12.37 9.73 14.66
N ARG A 243 -11.78 9.45 13.49
CA ARG A 243 -11.86 8.15 12.81
C ARG A 243 -11.30 6.98 13.62
N PHE A 244 -10.31 7.21 14.49
CA PHE A 244 -9.74 6.15 15.32
C PHE A 244 -10.73 5.70 16.42
N PHE A 245 -11.43 6.66 17.01
CA PHE A 245 -12.40 6.41 18.10
C PHE A 245 -13.82 6.12 17.60
N ASP A 246 -14.18 6.56 16.41
CA ASP A 246 -15.49 6.40 15.81
C ASP A 246 -15.38 6.11 14.30
N SER A 247 -15.81 4.90 13.91
CA SER A 247 -15.85 4.51 12.49
C SER A 247 -16.93 5.22 11.69
N SER A 248 -17.92 5.82 12.35
CA SER A 248 -19.08 6.44 11.73
C SER A 248 -19.13 7.96 11.94
N TRP A 249 -17.99 8.58 12.22
CA TRP A 249 -17.94 10.02 12.46
C TRP A 249 -18.57 10.81 11.29
N ASP A 250 -19.47 11.72 11.65
CA ASP A 250 -20.34 12.58 10.84
C ASP A 250 -19.62 13.58 9.90
N GLY A 251 -18.37 13.31 9.52
CA GLY A 251 -17.59 14.16 8.62
C GLY A 251 -16.64 13.40 7.69
N ASP A 252 -16.71 12.05 7.61
CA ASP A 252 -15.90 11.29 6.64
C ASP A 252 -16.35 11.60 5.20
N LYS A 253 -15.60 12.48 4.52
CA LYS A 253 -15.88 12.91 3.15
C LYS A 253 -15.63 11.81 2.12
N TYR A 254 -14.82 10.81 2.47
CA TYR A 254 -14.28 9.84 1.51
C TYR A 254 -14.60 8.37 1.86
N GLY A 255 -15.35 8.14 2.94
CA GLY A 255 -16.18 6.99 3.29
C GLY A 255 -15.60 5.61 2.99
N PHE A 256 -14.87 5.00 3.93
CA PHE A 256 -14.51 3.55 3.88
C PHE A 256 -14.22 2.95 5.26
N ALA A 257 -14.89 3.41 6.31
CA ALA A 257 -14.65 2.83 7.63
C ALA A 257 -15.19 1.39 7.69
N LYS A 258 -14.27 0.42 7.81
CA LYS A 258 -14.63 -0.96 8.10
C LYS A 258 -14.60 -1.12 9.62
N SER A 259 -15.77 -1.12 10.23
CA SER A 259 -15.91 -1.61 11.61
C SER A 259 -15.50 -3.09 11.63
N GLN A 260 -14.66 -3.44 12.59
CA GLN A 260 -14.10 -4.78 12.71
C GLN A 260 -14.18 -5.24 14.18
N PRO A 261 -14.24 -6.56 14.43
CA PRO A 261 -14.17 -7.09 15.78
C PRO A 261 -12.88 -6.65 16.50
N LEU A 262 -12.98 -6.41 17.81
CA LEU A 262 -11.84 -6.04 18.64
C LEU A 262 -10.74 -7.12 18.54
N GLY A 263 -9.50 -6.69 18.26
CA GLY A 263 -8.36 -7.60 18.17
C GLY A 263 -8.25 -8.40 16.86
N ILE A 264 -9.11 -8.20 15.84
CA ILE A 264 -9.00 -8.89 14.55
C ILE A 264 -7.62 -8.72 13.88
N ILE A 265 -6.91 -7.63 14.19
CA ILE A 265 -5.58 -7.34 13.66
C ILE A 265 -4.56 -8.44 13.98
N TRP A 266 -4.73 -9.14 15.11
CA TRP A 266 -3.91 -10.31 15.44
C TRP A 266 -4.23 -11.50 14.54
N LEU A 267 -5.50 -11.71 14.19
CA LEU A 267 -5.88 -12.72 13.20
C LEU A 267 -5.31 -12.38 11.82
N PHE A 268 -5.37 -11.11 11.40
CA PHE A 268 -4.73 -10.66 10.16
C PHE A 268 -3.22 -10.89 10.19
N LEU A 269 -2.55 -10.61 11.31
CA LEU A 269 -1.12 -10.88 11.45
C LEU A 269 -0.83 -12.37 11.28
N PHE A 270 -1.58 -13.24 11.97
CA PHE A 270 -1.40 -14.68 11.85
C PHE A 270 -1.70 -15.18 10.43
N ALA A 271 -2.80 -14.76 9.81
CA ALA A 271 -3.21 -15.24 8.49
C ALA A 271 -2.27 -14.73 7.37
N PHE A 272 -1.98 -13.43 7.33
CA PHE A 272 -1.30 -12.80 6.21
C PHE A 272 0.22 -12.71 6.35
N ALA A 273 0.78 -13.05 7.52
CA ALA A 273 2.22 -13.31 7.70
C ALA A 273 2.56 -14.81 7.74
N PHE A 274 1.65 -15.67 7.26
CA PHE A 274 1.86 -17.10 7.10
C PHE A 274 3.04 -17.41 6.16
N PRO A 275 3.80 -18.50 6.38
CA PRO A 275 3.81 -19.38 7.57
C PRO A 275 4.72 -18.86 8.69
N TRP A 276 5.39 -17.73 8.46
CA TRP A 276 6.53 -17.29 9.24
C TRP A 276 6.15 -16.87 10.66
N ILE A 277 5.01 -16.21 10.83
CA ILE A 277 4.53 -15.81 12.16
C ILE A 277 4.18 -17.00 13.05
N GLN A 278 3.63 -18.09 12.50
CA GLN A 278 3.31 -19.31 13.25
C GLN A 278 4.58 -19.98 13.76
N ILE A 279 5.59 -20.10 12.88
CA ILE A 279 6.89 -20.67 13.23
C ILE A 279 7.57 -19.81 14.30
N LEU A 280 7.52 -18.49 14.11
CA LEU A 280 8.09 -17.54 15.05
C LEU A 280 7.39 -17.62 16.42
N ALA A 281 6.06 -17.69 16.46
CA ALA A 281 5.30 -17.80 17.70
C ALA A 281 5.71 -19.04 18.53
N VAL A 282 5.81 -20.21 17.89
CA VAL A 282 6.29 -21.44 18.55
C VAL A 282 7.72 -21.26 19.07
N LYS A 283 8.59 -20.60 18.30
CA LYS A 283 9.98 -20.37 18.70
C LYS A 283 10.11 -19.41 19.88
N LEU A 284 9.36 -18.31 19.86
CA LEU A 284 9.32 -17.31 20.92
C LEU A 284 8.76 -17.91 22.21
N TRP A 285 7.71 -18.74 22.13
CA TRP A 285 7.15 -19.44 23.29
C TRP A 285 8.20 -20.29 24.02
N LYS A 286 8.99 -21.07 23.26
CA LYS A 286 10.07 -21.91 23.80
C LYS A 286 11.24 -21.10 24.39
N ARG A 287 11.41 -19.85 24.00
CA ARG A 287 12.50 -18.95 24.43
C ARG A 287 12.04 -17.80 25.33
N LYS A 288 10.79 -17.83 25.83
CA LYS A 288 10.16 -16.71 26.56
C LYS A 288 11.03 -16.09 27.66
N ASN A 289 11.77 -16.91 28.40
CA ASN A 289 12.62 -16.46 29.51
C ASN A 289 13.88 -15.68 29.08
N SER A 290 14.30 -15.79 27.81
CA SER A 290 15.49 -15.11 27.28
C SER A 290 15.17 -13.92 26.38
N LEU A 291 13.91 -13.76 25.95
CA LEU A 291 13.52 -12.77 24.94
C LEU A 291 13.81 -11.33 25.35
N ILE A 292 13.54 -11.01 26.61
CA ILE A 292 13.71 -9.65 27.17
C ILE A 292 15.18 -9.33 27.50
N LYS A 293 16.05 -10.34 27.59
CA LYS A 293 17.47 -10.15 27.92
C LYS A 293 18.31 -9.79 26.70
N ASP A 294 17.96 -10.31 25.54
CA ASP A 294 18.64 -9.99 24.29
C ASP A 294 18.12 -8.66 23.74
N ARG A 295 19.02 -7.67 23.68
CA ARG A 295 18.72 -6.30 23.26
C ARG A 295 18.12 -6.21 21.87
N TRP A 296 18.62 -7.03 20.93
CA TRP A 296 18.16 -7.01 19.54
C TRP A 296 16.80 -7.70 19.41
N VAL A 297 16.65 -8.87 20.04
CA VAL A 297 15.40 -9.62 20.04
C VAL A 297 14.29 -8.79 20.70
N PHE A 298 14.54 -8.19 21.86
CA PHE A 298 13.54 -7.36 22.54
C PHE A 298 13.13 -6.15 21.70
N PHE A 299 14.08 -5.50 21.02
CA PHE A 299 13.79 -4.42 20.09
C PHE A 299 12.87 -4.86 18.93
N LEU A 300 13.20 -5.99 18.28
CA LEU A 300 12.38 -6.54 17.21
C LEU A 300 11.00 -6.99 17.69
N LEU A 301 10.87 -7.46 18.94
CA LEU A 301 9.57 -7.80 19.53
C LEU A 301 8.71 -6.57 19.80
N LEU A 302 9.29 -5.48 20.30
CA LEU A 302 8.57 -4.22 20.46
C LEU A 302 8.08 -3.69 19.12
N TRP A 303 8.93 -3.74 18.08
CA TRP A 303 8.53 -3.38 16.72
C TRP A 303 7.40 -4.29 16.20
N LEU A 304 7.55 -5.62 16.31
CA LEU A 304 6.55 -6.60 15.85
C LEU A 304 5.19 -6.41 16.53
N LEU A 305 5.18 -6.25 17.86
CA LEU A 305 3.97 -6.32 18.68
C LEU A 305 3.28 -4.97 18.88
N TRP A 306 3.99 -3.84 18.77
CA TRP A 306 3.40 -2.53 19.02
C TRP A 306 2.32 -2.16 18.02
N THR A 307 2.56 -2.39 16.72
CA THR A 307 1.58 -2.08 15.66
C THR A 307 0.24 -2.78 15.87
N PRO A 308 0.17 -4.13 16.02
CA PRO A 308 -1.10 -4.80 16.28
C PRO A 308 -1.67 -4.45 17.66
N PHE A 309 -0.84 -4.20 18.67
CA PHE A 309 -1.32 -3.71 19.97
C PHE A 309 -2.05 -2.37 19.84
N PHE A 310 -1.44 -1.37 19.18
CA PHE A 310 -2.05 -0.07 18.95
C PHE A 310 -3.37 -0.18 18.18
N PHE A 311 -3.37 -0.94 17.07
CA PHE A 311 -4.58 -1.11 16.25
C PHE A 311 -5.65 -2.03 16.85
N THR A 312 -5.37 -2.73 17.95
CA THR A 312 -6.40 -3.48 18.70
C THR A 312 -7.51 -2.54 19.19
N PHE A 313 -7.17 -1.28 19.47
CA PHE A 313 -8.10 -0.27 19.98
C PHE A 313 -8.73 0.60 18.89
N SER A 314 -8.37 0.41 17.61
CA SER A 314 -8.94 1.19 16.50
C SER A 314 -10.33 0.68 16.14
N LYS A 315 -11.31 1.59 15.98
CA LYS A 315 -12.64 1.26 15.44
C LYS A 315 -12.66 1.10 13.92
N SER A 316 -11.63 1.59 13.23
CA SER A 316 -11.50 1.47 11.77
C SER A 316 -10.14 0.88 11.42
N LEU A 317 -10.12 -0.34 10.88
CA LEU A 317 -8.87 -0.99 10.47
C LEU A 317 -9.07 -1.93 9.28
N ILE A 318 -7.97 -2.22 8.60
CA ILE A 318 -7.88 -3.16 7.47
C ILE A 318 -6.62 -4.04 7.64
N HIS A 319 -6.57 -5.16 6.93
CA HIS A 319 -5.47 -6.14 7.04
C HIS A 319 -4.09 -5.54 6.78
N THR A 320 -3.99 -4.56 5.87
CA THR A 320 -2.74 -3.88 5.50
C THR A 320 -2.03 -3.20 6.67
N TYR A 321 -2.71 -2.97 7.79
CA TYR A 321 -2.13 -2.32 8.97
C TYR A 321 -1.10 -3.22 9.68
N ILE A 322 -1.00 -4.50 9.32
CA ILE A 322 0.07 -5.39 9.79
C ILE A 322 1.41 -5.20 9.05
N LEU A 323 1.44 -4.46 7.93
CA LEU A 323 2.65 -4.28 7.11
C LEU A 323 3.88 -3.82 7.90
N PRO A 324 3.79 -2.85 8.85
CA PRO A 324 4.95 -2.44 9.64
C PRO A 324 5.55 -3.57 10.49
N SER A 325 4.79 -4.60 10.81
CA SER A 325 5.24 -5.76 11.61
C SER A 325 5.97 -6.83 10.80
N ILE A 326 6.06 -6.72 9.47
CA ILE A 326 6.58 -7.80 8.62
C ILE A 326 8.12 -7.89 8.66
N VAL A 327 8.82 -6.74 8.67
CA VAL A 327 10.29 -6.73 8.73
C VAL A 327 10.85 -7.39 10.00
N PRO A 328 10.33 -7.11 11.22
CA PRO A 328 10.84 -7.79 12.40
C PRO A 328 10.56 -9.29 12.39
N ILE A 329 9.48 -9.76 11.73
CA ILE A 329 9.27 -11.21 11.52
C ILE A 329 10.44 -11.80 10.73
N ALA A 330 10.81 -11.19 9.60
CA ALA A 330 11.89 -11.68 8.75
C ALA A 330 13.25 -11.69 9.46
N LEU A 331 13.53 -10.68 10.29
CA LEU A 331 14.78 -10.59 11.06
C LEU A 331 14.81 -11.57 12.25
N LEU A 332 13.69 -11.76 12.95
CA LEU A 332 13.59 -12.74 14.04
C LEU A 332 13.67 -14.18 13.51
N ILE A 333 13.04 -14.46 12.37
CA ILE A 333 13.16 -15.77 11.71
C ILE A 333 14.60 -16.06 11.31
N ASP A 334 15.32 -15.10 10.70
CA ASP A 334 16.75 -15.25 10.42
C ASP A 334 17.57 -15.48 11.68
N TYR A 335 17.32 -14.71 12.73
CA TYR A 335 18.01 -14.81 14.01
C TYR A 335 17.93 -16.24 14.61
N TYR A 336 16.75 -16.87 14.51
CA TYR A 336 16.52 -18.23 15.02
C TYR A 336 16.68 -19.34 13.98
N TRP A 337 17.00 -19.02 12.72
CA TRP A 337 16.98 -19.97 11.60
C TRP A 337 17.93 -21.15 11.81
N ALA A 338 19.08 -20.92 12.44
CA ALA A 338 20.04 -21.98 12.73
C ALA A 338 19.45 -23.10 13.60
N GLU A 339 18.54 -22.75 14.52
CA GLU A 339 17.95 -23.66 15.51
C GLU A 339 16.69 -24.38 15.00
N ILE A 340 16.18 -24.02 13.81
CA ILE A 340 14.98 -24.62 13.22
C ILE A 340 15.36 -25.93 12.51
N LYS A 341 14.72 -27.04 12.87
CA LYS A 341 15.02 -28.37 12.30
C LYS A 341 14.40 -28.59 10.91
N MET A 342 13.11 -28.28 10.73
CA MET A 342 12.33 -28.59 9.52
C MET A 342 12.46 -27.53 8.41
N LYS A 343 13.69 -27.11 8.09
CA LYS A 343 13.94 -25.99 7.17
C LYS A 343 13.36 -26.20 5.77
N LYS A 344 13.55 -27.40 5.19
CA LYS A 344 13.06 -27.72 3.84
C LYS A 344 11.54 -27.64 3.75
N THR A 345 10.83 -28.26 4.70
CA THR A 345 9.36 -28.23 4.77
C THR A 345 8.84 -26.80 4.90
N ILE A 346 9.45 -26.00 5.79
CA ILE A 346 9.06 -24.59 5.98
C ILE A 346 9.23 -23.78 4.68
N ILE A 347 10.34 -23.96 3.98
CA ILE A 347 10.57 -23.28 2.69
C ILE A 347 9.50 -23.68 1.67
N VAL A 348 9.19 -24.97 1.55
CA VAL A 348 8.12 -25.46 0.64
C VAL A 348 6.77 -24.85 1.01
N VAL A 349 6.41 -24.84 2.30
CA VAL A 349 5.15 -24.25 2.78
C VAL A 349 5.10 -22.74 2.51
N SER A 350 6.23 -22.03 2.67
CA SER A 350 6.30 -20.59 2.38
C SER A 350 6.10 -20.24 0.90
N LEU A 351 6.34 -21.21 0.00
CA LEU A 351 6.15 -21.05 -1.44
C LEU A 351 4.72 -21.39 -1.91
N ILE A 352 3.85 -21.91 -1.03
CA ILE A 352 2.46 -22.23 -1.39
C ILE A 352 1.73 -20.98 -1.87
N PHE A 353 1.79 -19.87 -1.12
CA PHE A 353 1.08 -18.65 -1.51
C PHE A 353 1.62 -18.06 -2.83
N PRO A 354 2.93 -17.84 -3.02
CA PRO A 354 3.46 -17.47 -4.33
C PRO A 354 3.07 -18.43 -5.46
N GLY A 355 3.10 -19.75 -5.20
CA GLY A 355 2.69 -20.76 -6.17
C GLY A 355 1.21 -20.66 -6.54
N LEU A 356 0.33 -20.38 -5.57
CA LEU A 356 -1.08 -20.12 -5.82
C LEU A 356 -1.27 -18.86 -6.66
N VAL A 357 -0.51 -17.79 -6.40
CA VAL A 357 -0.56 -16.56 -7.22
C VAL A 357 -0.15 -16.85 -8.67
N VAL A 358 0.88 -17.66 -8.90
CA VAL A 358 1.27 -18.09 -10.26
C VAL A 358 0.14 -18.90 -10.89
N ALA A 359 -0.38 -19.90 -10.18
CA ALA A 359 -1.41 -20.79 -10.69
C ALA A 359 -2.71 -20.03 -11.05
N THR A 360 -3.15 -19.11 -10.20
CA THR A 360 -4.35 -18.28 -10.46
C THR A 360 -4.11 -17.34 -11.64
N THR A 361 -2.91 -16.79 -11.79
CA THR A 361 -2.56 -15.93 -12.92
C THR A 361 -2.56 -16.72 -14.24
N ILE A 362 -1.95 -17.91 -14.27
CA ILE A 362 -1.96 -18.78 -15.46
C ILE A 362 -3.39 -19.22 -15.79
N PHE A 363 -4.16 -19.66 -14.80
CA PHE A 363 -5.56 -20.00 -15.00
C PHE A 363 -6.36 -18.82 -15.56
N SER A 364 -6.12 -17.63 -15.04
CA SER A 364 -6.77 -16.40 -15.48
C SER A 364 -6.40 -15.99 -16.90
N LEU A 365 -5.15 -16.23 -17.34
CA LEU A 365 -4.69 -16.01 -18.71
C LEU A 365 -5.33 -16.98 -19.70
N VAL A 366 -5.59 -18.23 -19.28
CA VAL A 366 -6.15 -19.27 -20.15
C VAL A 366 -7.68 -19.18 -20.26
N SER A 367 -8.36 -18.69 -19.22
CA SER A 367 -9.82 -18.84 -19.08
C SER A 367 -10.66 -17.63 -19.51
N ASN A 368 -10.08 -16.53 -20.02
CA ASN A 368 -10.74 -15.23 -20.26
C ASN A 368 -11.57 -14.67 -19.07
N ASN A 369 -11.55 -15.35 -17.92
CA ASN A 369 -12.32 -15.02 -16.74
C ASN A 369 -11.86 -13.70 -16.10
N LEU A 370 -10.60 -13.29 -16.34
CA LEU A 370 -10.09 -12.02 -15.80
C LEU A 370 -10.92 -10.86 -16.29
N GLU A 371 -11.20 -10.81 -17.59
CA GLU A 371 -11.85 -9.68 -18.23
C GLU A 371 -13.30 -9.55 -17.74
N PHE A 372 -13.99 -10.69 -17.65
CA PHE A 372 -15.38 -10.74 -17.25
C PHE A 372 -15.61 -10.51 -15.74
N TYR A 373 -14.78 -11.09 -14.86
CA TYR A 373 -15.01 -11.05 -13.41
C TYR A 373 -14.24 -9.93 -12.68
N SER A 374 -13.28 -9.27 -13.32
CA SER A 374 -12.55 -8.17 -12.68
C SER A 374 -13.46 -6.99 -12.38
N LYS A 375 -13.33 -6.44 -11.17
CA LYS A 375 -14.02 -5.20 -10.76
C LYS A 375 -13.25 -4.00 -11.32
N THR A 376 -13.28 -3.85 -12.64
CA THR A 376 -12.58 -2.81 -13.40
C THR A 376 -13.32 -2.53 -14.70
N ASP A 377 -13.25 -1.30 -15.18
CA ASP A 377 -13.79 -0.89 -16.48
C ASP A 377 -12.73 -0.91 -17.60
N LYS A 378 -11.49 -1.36 -17.32
CA LYS A 378 -10.40 -1.49 -18.31
C LYS A 378 -10.88 -2.14 -19.61
N TYR A 379 -11.44 -3.35 -19.48
CA TYR A 379 -11.75 -4.20 -20.63
C TYR A 379 -12.93 -3.66 -21.45
N LEU A 380 -13.83 -2.89 -20.85
CA LEU A 380 -14.89 -2.18 -21.57
C LEU A 380 -14.37 -1.01 -22.41
N LEU A 381 -13.21 -0.45 -22.02
CA LEU A 381 -12.62 0.74 -22.62
C LEU A 381 -11.43 0.42 -23.55
N GLN A 382 -10.81 -0.76 -23.42
CA GLN A 382 -9.56 -1.08 -24.11
C GLN A 382 -9.66 -1.11 -25.64
N ASN A 383 -10.86 -1.43 -26.16
CA ASN A 383 -11.14 -1.54 -27.60
C ASN A 383 -11.69 -0.24 -28.20
N ILE A 384 -11.72 0.84 -27.44
CA ILE A 384 -12.18 2.15 -27.90
C ILE A 384 -10.95 2.93 -28.36
N GLU A 385 -10.79 3.09 -29.67
CA GLU A 385 -9.61 3.75 -30.27
C GLU A 385 -9.54 5.23 -29.89
N ASP A 386 -10.65 5.96 -30.04
CA ASP A 386 -10.80 7.36 -29.62
C ASP A 386 -12.11 7.56 -28.84
N PHE A 387 -12.01 8.34 -27.77
CA PHE A 387 -13.13 8.70 -26.90
C PHE A 387 -13.88 9.94 -27.41
N ASP A 388 -13.20 10.84 -28.14
CA ASP A 388 -13.73 12.09 -28.73
C ASP A 388 -14.60 12.93 -27.76
N GLY A 389 -14.36 12.83 -26.45
CA GLY A 389 -15.20 13.45 -25.42
C GLY A 389 -16.66 12.95 -25.34
N ASN A 390 -17.06 11.97 -26.16
CA ASN A 390 -18.43 11.45 -26.26
C ASN A 390 -18.57 10.09 -25.58
N ILE A 391 -17.88 9.91 -24.45
CA ILE A 391 -17.98 8.72 -23.61
C ILE A 391 -18.51 9.04 -22.23
N TYR A 392 -19.55 8.32 -21.84
CA TYR A 392 -20.33 8.60 -20.64
C TYR A 392 -20.41 7.40 -19.71
N TYR A 393 -20.67 7.69 -18.44
CA TYR A 393 -21.01 6.72 -17.41
C TYR A 393 -22.37 7.11 -16.81
N LEU A 394 -23.34 6.20 -16.82
CA LEU A 394 -24.64 6.48 -16.24
C LEU A 394 -24.54 6.63 -14.71
N GLY A 395 -24.94 7.80 -14.20
CA GLY A 395 -24.83 8.17 -12.80
C GLY A 395 -23.40 8.59 -12.42
N SER A 396 -22.71 7.78 -11.62
CA SER A 396 -21.34 8.08 -11.16
C SER A 396 -20.31 7.14 -11.77
N LYS A 397 -19.35 7.73 -12.49
CA LYS A 397 -18.14 7.12 -13.03
C LYS A 397 -17.34 6.37 -11.97
N SER A 398 -16.76 5.23 -12.36
CA SER A 398 -15.84 4.49 -11.49
C SER A 398 -14.44 5.13 -11.54
N TYR A 399 -13.54 4.77 -10.63
CA TYR A 399 -12.17 5.29 -10.70
C TYR A 399 -11.39 4.59 -11.81
N SER A 400 -11.65 3.31 -12.06
CA SER A 400 -11.02 2.60 -13.17
C SER A 400 -11.48 3.17 -14.52
N SER A 401 -12.76 3.51 -14.69
CA SER A 401 -13.24 4.10 -15.94
C SER A 401 -12.57 5.44 -16.21
N GLN A 402 -12.35 6.27 -15.18
CA GLN A 402 -11.63 7.53 -15.30
C GLN A 402 -10.16 7.31 -15.68
N PHE A 403 -9.48 6.38 -15.00
CA PHE A 403 -8.07 6.10 -15.26
C PHE A 403 -7.84 5.60 -16.68
N TYR A 404 -8.63 4.61 -17.14
CA TYR A 404 -8.46 4.01 -18.47
C TYR A 404 -9.00 4.87 -19.61
N SER A 405 -9.91 5.80 -19.34
CA SER A 405 -10.32 6.83 -20.32
C SER A 405 -9.44 8.08 -20.28
N LYS A 406 -8.36 8.08 -19.47
CA LYS A 406 -7.48 9.24 -19.27
C LYS A 406 -8.26 10.52 -18.89
N GLY A 407 -9.33 10.35 -18.11
CA GLY A 407 -10.17 11.45 -17.64
C GLY A 407 -11.28 11.89 -18.60
N GLU A 408 -11.36 11.34 -19.82
CA GLU A 408 -12.36 11.75 -20.81
C GLU A 408 -13.78 11.29 -20.46
N ILE A 409 -13.95 10.24 -19.65
CA ILE A 409 -15.28 9.76 -19.30
C ILE A 409 -16.04 10.72 -18.39
N GLN A 410 -17.24 11.07 -18.83
CA GLN A 410 -18.13 12.01 -18.13
C GLN A 410 -19.31 11.29 -17.48
N ASN A 411 -19.91 11.92 -16.46
CA ASN A 411 -21.17 11.43 -15.92
C ASN A 411 -22.33 11.86 -16.82
N ILE A 412 -23.34 11.00 -16.97
CA ILE A 412 -24.60 11.36 -17.62
C ILE A 412 -25.79 10.95 -16.74
N SER A 413 -26.81 11.82 -16.66
CA SER A 413 -28.09 11.51 -16.02
C SER A 413 -28.98 10.73 -16.99
N ILE A 414 -30.04 10.08 -16.46
CA ILE A 414 -31.02 9.37 -17.31
C ILE A 414 -31.71 10.36 -18.27
N GLU A 415 -32.03 11.57 -17.79
CA GLU A 415 -32.67 12.63 -18.58
C GLU A 415 -31.78 13.09 -19.74
N ASN A 416 -30.50 13.34 -19.48
CA ASN A 416 -29.57 13.77 -20.53
C ASN A 416 -29.27 12.64 -21.52
N LEU A 417 -29.20 11.40 -21.04
CA LEU A 417 -29.07 10.22 -21.91
C LEU A 417 -30.25 10.14 -22.88
N LYS A 418 -31.47 10.39 -22.39
CA LYS A 418 -32.69 10.43 -23.22
C LYS A 418 -32.61 11.53 -24.28
N SER A 419 -32.18 12.75 -23.92
CA SER A 419 -32.02 13.87 -24.87
C SER A 419 -31.03 13.52 -25.99
N LYS A 420 -29.81 13.09 -25.62
CA LYS A 420 -28.76 12.74 -26.59
C LYS A 420 -29.17 11.61 -27.54
N THR A 421 -29.90 10.64 -27.01
CA THR A 421 -30.43 9.53 -27.82
C THR A 421 -31.47 10.03 -28.82
N ALA A 422 -32.33 10.98 -28.42
CA ALA A 422 -33.35 11.56 -29.30
C ALA A 422 -32.74 12.49 -30.38
N GLU A 423 -31.60 13.13 -30.07
CA GLU A 423 -30.85 14.00 -30.98
C GLU A 423 -29.95 13.23 -31.97
N ASN A 424 -29.93 11.89 -31.92
CA ASN A 424 -29.08 11.01 -32.73
C ASN A 424 -27.58 11.37 -32.63
N GLU A 425 -27.13 11.84 -31.47
CA GLU A 425 -25.72 12.10 -31.24
C GLU A 425 -24.92 10.80 -31.21
N THR A 426 -23.69 10.83 -31.76
CA THR A 426 -22.77 9.68 -31.63
C THR A 426 -22.13 9.69 -30.25
N PHE A 427 -22.48 8.73 -29.40
CA PHE A 427 -21.87 8.57 -28.08
C PHE A 427 -21.74 7.11 -27.66
N LYS A 428 -20.88 6.89 -26.66
CA LYS A 428 -20.74 5.61 -25.94
C LYS A 428 -21.12 5.80 -24.48
N VAL A 429 -21.78 4.82 -23.86
CA VAL A 429 -22.19 4.90 -22.44
C VAL A 429 -21.98 3.59 -21.70
N ILE A 430 -21.33 3.65 -20.54
CA ILE A 430 -21.25 2.55 -19.58
C ILE A 430 -22.45 2.60 -18.65
N ILE A 431 -23.18 1.48 -18.58
CA ILE A 431 -24.36 1.30 -17.74
C ILE A 431 -24.12 0.11 -16.81
N LYS A 432 -24.35 0.30 -15.50
CA LYS A 432 -24.31 -0.79 -14.53
C LYS A 432 -25.51 -1.71 -14.75
N ASN A 433 -25.33 -3.02 -14.65
CA ASN A 433 -26.39 -4.02 -14.83
C ASN A 433 -27.63 -3.71 -13.97
N LYS A 434 -27.42 -3.27 -12.72
CA LYS A 434 -28.49 -2.90 -11.77
C LYS A 434 -29.25 -1.61 -12.12
N ASP A 435 -28.72 -0.78 -13.01
CA ASP A 435 -29.28 0.51 -13.39
C ASP A 435 -29.91 0.45 -14.79
N TYR A 436 -29.77 -0.67 -15.52
CA TYR A 436 -30.31 -0.85 -16.86
C TYR A 436 -31.84 -0.80 -16.88
N ASP A 437 -32.50 -1.47 -15.95
CA ASP A 437 -33.98 -1.54 -15.86
C ASP A 437 -34.63 -0.19 -15.47
N LYS A 438 -33.82 0.82 -15.12
CA LYS A 438 -34.30 2.18 -14.82
C LYS A 438 -34.42 3.06 -16.05
N ILE A 439 -33.94 2.58 -17.20
CA ILE A 439 -33.91 3.33 -18.46
C ILE A 439 -35.16 2.98 -19.26
N GLU A 440 -35.82 3.99 -19.84
CA GLU A 440 -36.98 3.79 -20.69
C GLU A 440 -36.67 2.90 -21.90
N GLU A 441 -37.65 2.09 -22.32
CA GLU A 441 -37.51 1.18 -23.46
C GLU A 441 -37.24 1.94 -24.78
N SER A 442 -37.76 3.15 -24.90
CA SER A 442 -37.52 4.06 -26.03
C SER A 442 -36.04 4.39 -26.23
N VAL A 443 -35.30 4.57 -25.13
CA VAL A 443 -33.86 4.87 -25.15
C VAL A 443 -33.05 3.61 -25.41
N THR A 444 -33.35 2.52 -24.70
CA THR A 444 -32.58 1.27 -24.82
C THR A 444 -32.68 0.63 -26.21
N LYS A 445 -33.78 0.83 -26.94
CA LYS A 445 -33.93 0.38 -28.34
C LYS A 445 -32.91 1.00 -29.29
N ASN A 446 -32.48 2.23 -29.01
CA ASN A 446 -31.49 2.96 -29.79
C ASN A 446 -30.04 2.68 -29.33
N LEU A 447 -29.84 1.87 -28.29
CA LEU A 447 -28.50 1.48 -27.83
C LEU A 447 -28.08 0.15 -28.44
N LYS A 448 -26.88 0.10 -29.00
CA LYS A 448 -26.19 -1.11 -29.46
C LYS A 448 -25.15 -1.53 -28.43
N LEU A 449 -25.26 -2.74 -27.89
CA LEU A 449 -24.25 -3.30 -26.99
C LEU A 449 -22.91 -3.46 -27.73
N LEU A 450 -21.83 -2.93 -27.16
CA LEU A 450 -20.48 -3.09 -27.67
C LEU A 450 -19.72 -4.18 -26.90
N ASP A 451 -19.77 -4.14 -25.56
CA ASP A 451 -19.07 -5.11 -24.69
C ASP A 451 -19.70 -5.18 -23.30
N PHE A 452 -19.35 -6.18 -22.50
CA PHE A 452 -19.87 -6.39 -21.15
C PHE A 452 -18.95 -7.16 -20.21
N ASN A 453 -19.08 -6.88 -18.93
CA ASN A 453 -18.49 -7.68 -17.85
C ASN A 453 -19.57 -8.08 -16.84
N SER A 454 -19.17 -8.73 -15.74
CA SER A 454 -20.08 -9.22 -14.70
C SER A 454 -20.96 -8.13 -14.05
N LYS A 455 -20.61 -6.85 -14.17
CA LYS A 455 -21.30 -5.74 -13.50
C LYS A 455 -21.81 -4.64 -14.42
N ASN A 456 -21.14 -4.40 -15.53
CA ASN A 456 -21.29 -3.23 -16.36
C ASN A 456 -21.34 -3.65 -17.84
N LYS A 457 -22.06 -2.87 -18.63
CA LYS A 457 -22.18 -3.01 -20.08
C LYS A 457 -21.86 -1.68 -20.72
N ILE A 458 -21.19 -1.70 -21.88
CA ILE A 458 -20.96 -0.50 -22.67
C ILE A 458 -21.76 -0.55 -23.96
N TYR A 459 -22.44 0.55 -24.25
CA TYR A 459 -23.32 0.71 -25.41
C TYR A 459 -22.86 1.86 -26.29
N ALA A 460 -23.14 1.80 -27.58
CA ALA A 460 -23.11 2.93 -28.51
C ALA A 460 -24.54 3.33 -28.89
N ASN A 461 -24.76 4.62 -29.14
CA ASN A 461 -25.97 5.05 -29.84
C ASN A 461 -25.97 4.54 -31.28
N LYS A 462 -27.13 4.13 -31.78
CA LYS A 462 -27.31 3.56 -33.13
C LYS A 462 -27.33 4.61 -34.22
#